data_AF-A0A379A9I6-F1
#
_entry.id   AF-A0A379A9I6-F1
#
_cell.length_a   1.000
_cell.length_b   1.000
_cell.length_c   1.000
_cell.angle_alpha   90.00
_cell.angle_beta   90.00
_cell.angle_gamma   90.00
#
_symmetry.space_group_name_H-M   'P 1'
#
loop_
_entity.id
_entity.type
_entity.pdbx_description
1 polymer ?
#
loop_
_entity_poly.entity_id
_entity_poly.type
_entity_poly.pdbx_seq_one_letter_code
_entity_poly.pdbx_strand_id
1 'polypeptide(L)'
;MISNSPVLACQKINSSATGEIAARLSELGSAYSNNVLDATMGWSKLITDESELAGMPESAMAAAKAQAEAKEQEGWLLTLDIPSYLPVMTYCDNAALREEMYRAYATRASDQGPNAGKWDNGPIMAEELALRHELAQLLGFDSYADKSLATKMAQSPAQVIDFLNDLAERARPQGEKELEQLRAFARKEHGVTELNPWDLTYYGEKQKQHLLHHQR
;
A
#
# COMPACT_ATOMS: atom_id res chain seq x y z
N MET A 1 27.74 -12.45 51.49
CA MET A 1 28.30 -12.65 50.15
C MET A 1 27.24 -12.39 49.10
N ILE A 2 26.99 -11.11 48.79
CA ILE A 2 26.11 -10.72 47.67
C ILE A 2 27.03 -9.97 46.72
N SER A 3 27.43 -10.62 45.63
CA SER A 3 28.23 -10.01 44.58
C SER A 3 27.34 -9.04 43.80
N ASN A 4 27.30 -7.79 44.24
CA ASN A 4 26.66 -6.68 43.53
C ASN A 4 27.60 -6.21 42.39
N SER A 5 27.77 -7.08 41.38
CA SER A 5 28.67 -6.82 40.26
C SER A 5 27.97 -5.91 39.22
N PRO A 6 28.57 -4.80 38.77
CA PRO A 6 27.98 -3.85 37.81
C PRO A 6 27.45 -4.48 36.52
N VAL A 7 28.03 -5.63 36.13
CA VAL A 7 27.64 -6.41 34.95
C VAL A 7 26.21 -6.94 35.05
N LEU A 8 25.78 -7.39 36.23
CA LEU A 8 24.42 -7.93 36.43
C LEU A 8 23.37 -6.81 36.45
N ALA A 9 23.74 -5.63 36.92
CA ALA A 9 22.89 -4.44 36.88
C ALA A 9 22.73 -3.93 35.44
N CYS A 10 23.82 -3.88 34.66
CA CYS A 10 23.79 -3.50 33.25
C CYS A 10 22.95 -4.48 32.39
N GLN A 11 23.06 -5.78 32.64
CA GLN A 11 22.20 -6.79 31.98
C GLN A 11 20.71 -6.65 32.32
N LYS A 12 20.38 -6.37 33.59
CA LYS A 12 18.98 -6.13 34.00
C LYS A 12 18.42 -4.82 33.43
N ILE A 13 19.22 -3.76 33.37
CA ILE A 13 18.84 -2.47 32.79
C ILE A 13 18.57 -2.62 31.29
N ASN A 14 19.44 -3.32 30.55
CA ASN A 14 19.22 -3.61 29.13
C ASN A 14 17.98 -4.48 28.89
N SER A 15 17.69 -5.43 29.79
CA SER A 15 16.46 -6.25 29.72
C SER A 15 15.18 -5.45 29.97
N SER A 16 15.22 -4.41 30.82
CA SER A 16 14.06 -3.53 31.06
C SER A 16 13.82 -2.59 29.89
N ALA A 17 14.88 -1.92 29.41
CA ALA A 17 14.81 -0.99 28.30
C ALA A 17 14.34 -1.66 26.99
N THR A 18 14.86 -2.85 26.68
CA THR A 18 14.40 -3.63 25.51
C THR A 18 12.93 -4.06 25.64
N GLY A 19 12.45 -4.35 26.85
CA GLY A 19 11.04 -4.67 27.12
C GLY A 19 10.12 -3.47 26.90
N GLU A 20 10.51 -2.29 27.36
CA GLU A 20 9.77 -1.03 27.14
C GLU A 20 9.69 -0.67 25.66
N ILE A 21 10.81 -0.76 24.93
CA ILE A 21 10.84 -0.52 23.48
C ILE A 21 9.94 -1.53 22.74
N ALA A 22 9.99 -2.82 23.11
CA ALA A 22 9.15 -3.83 22.49
C ALA A 22 7.66 -3.57 22.73
N ALA A 23 7.28 -3.15 23.94
CA ALA A 23 5.90 -2.77 24.26
C ALA A 23 5.46 -1.57 23.41
N ARG A 24 6.28 -0.52 23.32
CA ARG A 24 5.97 0.66 22.53
C ARG A 24 5.86 0.37 21.03
N LEU A 25 6.74 -0.46 20.48
CA LEU A 25 6.65 -0.93 19.09
C LEU A 25 5.34 -1.70 18.83
N SER A 26 4.85 -2.48 19.80
CA SER A 26 3.57 -3.19 19.69
C SER A 26 2.37 -2.22 19.69
N GLU A 27 2.41 -1.19 20.53
CA GLU A 27 1.41 -0.12 20.55
C GLU A 27 1.37 0.63 19.22
N LEU A 28 2.54 1.06 18.73
CA LEU A 28 2.68 1.77 17.45
C LEU A 28 2.20 0.91 16.26
N GLY A 29 2.53 -0.39 16.24
CA GLY A 29 2.06 -1.30 15.20
C GLY A 29 0.53 -1.46 15.18
N SER A 30 -0.09 -1.45 16.37
CA SER A 30 -1.54 -1.50 16.51
C SER A 30 -2.19 -0.19 16.06
N ALA A 31 -1.62 0.95 16.47
CA ALA A 31 -2.06 2.28 16.04
C ALA A 31 -1.94 2.46 14.52
N TYR A 32 -0.80 2.06 13.92
CA TYR A 32 -0.59 2.10 12.48
C TYR A 32 -1.69 1.33 11.72
N SER A 33 -1.97 0.11 12.15
CA SER A 33 -2.95 -0.77 11.51
C SER A 33 -4.38 -0.22 11.64
N ASN A 34 -4.74 0.30 12.82
CA ASN A 34 -6.03 0.94 13.04
C ASN A 34 -6.20 2.20 12.19
N ASN A 35 -5.17 3.04 12.09
CA ASN A 35 -5.19 4.24 11.25
C ASN A 35 -5.43 3.91 9.77
N VAL A 36 -4.81 2.85 9.25
CA VAL A 36 -5.04 2.39 7.85
C VAL A 36 -6.46 1.89 7.66
N LEU A 37 -7.00 1.13 8.63
CA LEU A 37 -8.38 0.65 8.59
C LEU A 37 -9.37 1.82 8.61
N ASP A 38 -9.21 2.75 9.56
CA ASP A 38 -10.06 3.91 9.70
C ASP A 38 -9.97 4.83 8.48
N ALA A 39 -8.78 5.02 7.89
CA ALA A 39 -8.61 5.78 6.66
C ALA A 39 -9.31 5.11 5.46
N THR A 40 -9.36 3.78 5.43
CA THR A 40 -10.06 3.00 4.38
C THR A 40 -11.58 3.14 4.54
N MET A 41 -12.09 3.00 5.78
CA MET A 41 -13.52 3.12 6.09
C MET A 41 -14.03 4.56 6.06
N GLY A 42 -13.14 5.52 6.31
CA GLY A 42 -13.41 6.95 6.40
C GLY A 42 -13.56 7.66 5.07
N TRP A 43 -13.44 6.94 3.95
CA TRP A 43 -13.70 7.46 2.62
C TRP A 43 -14.80 6.65 1.96
N SER A 44 -15.76 7.35 1.36
CA SER A 44 -16.75 6.74 0.49
C SER A 44 -17.26 7.75 -0.52
N LYS A 45 -17.66 7.28 -1.69
CA LYS A 45 -18.28 8.11 -2.74
C LYS A 45 -19.61 7.49 -3.15
N LEU A 46 -20.70 8.22 -2.95
CA LEU A 46 -22.01 7.83 -3.44
C LEU A 46 -22.16 8.34 -4.87
N ILE A 47 -22.48 7.42 -5.79
CA ILE A 47 -22.78 7.72 -7.19
C ILE A 47 -24.28 7.52 -7.39
N THR A 48 -24.95 8.52 -7.97
CA THR A 48 -26.39 8.46 -8.28
C THR A 48 -26.68 8.33 -9.76
N ASP A 49 -25.72 8.67 -10.62
CA ASP A 49 -25.81 8.51 -12.07
C ASP A 49 -25.07 7.22 -12.49
N GLU A 50 -25.82 6.23 -12.99
CA GLU A 50 -25.26 4.96 -13.45
C GLU A 50 -24.24 5.14 -14.58
N SER A 51 -24.38 6.20 -15.39
CA SER A 51 -23.48 6.46 -16.51
C SER A 51 -22.04 6.76 -16.06
N GLU A 52 -21.84 7.25 -14.84
CA GLU A 52 -20.51 7.45 -14.26
C GLU A 52 -19.79 6.13 -13.96
N LEU A 53 -20.51 5.01 -13.94
CA LEU A 53 -20.00 3.67 -13.64
C LEU A 53 -19.88 2.80 -14.91
N ALA A 54 -19.94 3.41 -16.09
CA ALA A 54 -19.74 2.72 -17.36
C ALA A 54 -18.48 1.83 -17.36
N GLY A 55 -18.62 0.62 -17.90
CA GLY A 55 -17.55 -0.39 -17.96
C GLY A 55 -17.43 -1.28 -16.72
N MET A 56 -18.01 -0.90 -15.58
CA MET A 56 -17.94 -1.71 -14.36
C MET A 56 -18.63 -3.08 -14.52
N PRO A 57 -18.06 -4.17 -13.96
CA PRO A 57 -18.73 -5.47 -13.92
C PRO A 57 -20.03 -5.41 -13.12
N GLU A 58 -21.05 -6.12 -13.60
CA GLU A 58 -22.38 -6.18 -12.97
C GLU A 58 -22.31 -6.62 -11.49
N SER A 59 -21.39 -7.53 -11.16
CA SER A 59 -21.15 -7.99 -9.79
C SER A 59 -20.62 -6.88 -8.88
N ALA A 60 -19.74 -6.00 -9.39
CA ALA A 60 -19.22 -4.87 -8.64
C ALA A 60 -20.29 -3.79 -8.46
N MET A 61 -21.11 -3.56 -9.49
CA MET A 61 -22.27 -2.66 -9.43
C MET A 61 -23.28 -3.14 -8.37
N ALA A 62 -23.62 -4.43 -8.36
CA ALA A 62 -24.53 -5.01 -7.38
C ALA A 62 -23.97 -4.87 -5.95
N ALA A 63 -22.67 -5.09 -5.74
CA ALA A 63 -22.03 -4.93 -4.44
C ALA A 63 -22.06 -3.47 -3.96
N ALA A 64 -21.75 -2.50 -4.82
CA ALA A 64 -21.80 -1.07 -4.48
C ALA A 64 -23.23 -0.61 -4.16
N LYS A 65 -24.23 -1.13 -4.87
CA LYS A 65 -25.64 -0.87 -4.57
C LYS A 65 -26.06 -1.44 -3.22
N ALA A 66 -25.69 -2.68 -2.92
CA ALA A 66 -25.95 -3.30 -1.62
C ALA A 66 -25.28 -2.53 -0.47
N GLN A 67 -24.08 -1.96 -0.70
CA GLN A 67 -23.41 -1.10 0.28
C GLN A 67 -24.15 0.22 0.51
N ALA A 68 -24.71 0.84 -0.53
CA ALA A 68 -25.55 2.04 -0.40
C ALA A 68 -26.82 1.72 0.40
N GLU A 69 -27.52 0.64 0.04
CA GLU A 69 -28.74 0.18 0.73
C GLU A 69 -28.47 -0.11 2.21
N ALA A 70 -27.35 -0.74 2.55
CA ALA A 70 -26.95 -1.00 3.94
C ALA A 70 -26.68 0.28 4.75
N LYS A 71 -26.42 1.41 4.08
CA LYS A 71 -26.29 2.74 4.69
C LYS A 71 -27.52 3.63 4.49
N GLU A 72 -28.64 3.05 4.06
CA GLU A 72 -29.90 3.77 3.80
C GLU A 72 -29.73 4.90 2.75
N GLN A 73 -28.87 4.69 1.76
CA GLN A 73 -28.60 5.62 0.66
C GLN A 73 -29.08 5.04 -0.67
N GLU A 74 -29.58 5.91 -1.54
CA GLU A 74 -29.97 5.54 -2.92
C GLU A 74 -28.79 5.78 -3.87
N GLY A 75 -28.42 4.75 -4.65
CA GLY A 75 -27.34 4.79 -5.63
C GLY A 75 -26.32 3.66 -5.44
N TRP A 76 -25.07 3.93 -5.77
CA TRP A 76 -23.94 3.01 -5.64
C TRP A 76 -22.88 3.62 -4.73
N LEU A 77 -22.59 2.96 -3.62
CA LEU A 77 -21.59 3.41 -2.66
C LEU A 77 -20.25 2.73 -2.96
N LEU A 78 -19.25 3.53 -3.29
CA LEU A 78 -17.88 3.08 -3.50
C LEU A 78 -17.04 3.33 -2.25
N THR A 79 -16.14 2.41 -1.92
CA THR A 79 -15.20 2.50 -0.78
C THR A 79 -13.77 2.20 -1.24
N LEU A 80 -12.81 2.35 -0.34
CA LEU A 80 -11.41 2.02 -0.61
C LEU A 80 -11.06 0.55 -0.32
N ASP A 81 -12.04 -0.27 0.06
CA ASP A 81 -11.84 -1.71 0.23
C ASP A 81 -11.50 -2.34 -1.12
N ILE A 82 -10.58 -3.30 -1.15
CA ILE A 82 -10.09 -3.93 -2.39
C ILE A 82 -11.22 -4.41 -3.32
N PRO A 83 -12.30 -5.05 -2.84
CA PRO A 83 -13.41 -5.48 -3.70
C PRO A 83 -14.21 -4.32 -4.35
N SER A 84 -14.14 -3.11 -3.80
CA SER A 84 -14.78 -1.90 -4.36
C SER A 84 -13.80 -1.10 -5.22
N TYR A 85 -12.58 -0.88 -4.73
CA TYR A 85 -11.53 -0.12 -5.40
C TYR A 85 -11.03 -0.78 -6.69
N LEU A 86 -10.71 -2.08 -6.66
CA LEU A 86 -10.06 -2.74 -7.80
C LEU A 86 -10.93 -2.78 -9.07
N PRO A 87 -12.25 -3.07 -9.00
CA PRO A 87 -13.09 -3.01 -10.18
C PRO A 87 -13.14 -1.62 -10.82
N VAL A 88 -13.17 -0.55 -10.02
CA VAL A 88 -13.14 0.82 -10.55
C VAL A 88 -11.84 1.09 -11.31
N MET A 89 -10.70 0.77 -10.70
CA MET A 89 -9.39 0.98 -11.34
C MET A 89 -9.16 0.12 -12.59
N THR A 90 -9.83 -1.03 -12.68
CA THR A 90 -9.62 -2.00 -13.75
C THR A 90 -10.58 -1.79 -14.93
N TYR A 91 -11.82 -1.42 -14.65
CA TYR A 91 -12.90 -1.51 -15.65
C TYR A 91 -13.69 -0.21 -15.86
N CYS A 92 -13.71 0.71 -14.90
CA CYS A 92 -14.53 1.91 -15.03
C CYS A 92 -13.96 2.84 -16.10
N ASP A 93 -14.77 3.20 -17.09
CA ASP A 93 -14.38 4.05 -18.22
C ASP A 93 -14.20 5.53 -17.78
N ASN A 94 -14.82 5.95 -16.67
CA ASN A 94 -14.72 7.31 -16.12
C ASN A 94 -13.34 7.58 -15.50
N ALA A 95 -12.50 8.31 -16.25
CA ALA A 95 -11.13 8.64 -15.83
C ALA A 95 -11.08 9.53 -14.57
N ALA A 96 -12.04 10.44 -14.40
CA ALA A 96 -12.09 11.31 -13.22
C ALA A 96 -12.38 10.50 -11.95
N LEU A 97 -13.28 9.51 -12.04
CA LEU A 97 -13.57 8.61 -10.94
C LEU A 97 -12.36 7.73 -10.59
N ARG A 98 -11.65 7.20 -11.59
CA ARG A 98 -10.38 6.46 -11.37
C ARG A 98 -9.33 7.35 -10.69
N GLU A 99 -9.17 8.59 -11.14
CA GLU A 99 -8.24 9.54 -10.53
C GLU A 99 -8.58 9.81 -9.06
N GLU A 100 -9.85 10.11 -8.77
CA GLU A 100 -10.30 10.41 -7.41
C GLU A 100 -10.07 9.23 -6.46
N MET A 101 -10.46 8.02 -6.87
CA MET A 101 -10.25 6.82 -6.07
C MET A 101 -8.78 6.48 -5.91
N TYR A 102 -7.97 6.62 -6.97
CA TYR A 102 -6.53 6.41 -6.88
C TYR A 102 -5.89 7.34 -5.87
N ARG A 103 -6.20 8.65 -5.93
CA ARG A 103 -5.66 9.63 -4.98
C ARG A 103 -6.08 9.30 -3.56
N ALA A 104 -7.36 9.02 -3.34
CA ALA A 104 -7.88 8.64 -2.02
C ALA A 104 -7.20 7.38 -1.48
N TYR A 105 -6.96 6.36 -2.31
CA TYR A 105 -6.33 5.10 -1.93
C TYR A 105 -4.83 5.26 -1.64
N ALA A 106 -4.11 6.00 -2.49
CA ALA A 106 -2.67 6.20 -2.41
C ALA A 106 -2.25 7.08 -1.23
N THR A 107 -3.15 7.94 -0.73
CA THR A 107 -2.88 8.85 0.39
C THR A 107 -3.57 8.41 1.70
N ARG A 108 -4.00 7.15 1.81
CA ARG A 108 -4.59 6.65 3.06
C ARG A 108 -3.60 6.75 4.23
N ALA A 109 -4.11 7.13 5.39
CA ALA A 109 -3.36 7.26 6.63
C ALA A 109 -2.09 8.12 6.48
N SER A 110 -2.21 9.24 5.75
CA SER A 110 -1.12 10.19 5.49
C SER A 110 -1.52 11.62 5.80
N ASP A 111 -0.55 12.51 5.72
CA ASP A 111 -0.70 13.96 5.73
C ASP A 111 -1.30 14.51 4.41
N GLN A 112 -1.65 13.65 3.46
CA GLN A 112 -2.15 14.03 2.14
C GLN A 112 -3.56 13.49 1.85
N GLY A 113 -4.23 14.11 0.86
CA GLY A 113 -5.50 13.66 0.31
C GLY A 113 -6.74 14.05 1.13
N PRO A 114 -7.89 13.38 0.92
CA PRO A 114 -9.19 13.85 1.42
C PRO A 114 -9.32 13.82 2.95
N ASN A 115 -8.51 12.99 3.62
CA ASN A 115 -8.48 12.83 5.08
C ASN A 115 -7.12 13.21 5.68
N ALA A 116 -6.39 14.12 5.01
CA ALA A 116 -5.06 14.59 5.39
C ALA A 116 -4.96 14.91 6.90
N GLY A 117 -3.98 14.30 7.57
CA GLY A 117 -3.67 14.57 8.98
C GLY A 117 -4.61 13.93 10.01
N LYS A 118 -5.74 13.32 9.60
CA LYS A 118 -6.69 12.70 10.53
C LYS A 118 -6.19 11.37 11.11
N TRP A 119 -5.57 10.55 10.27
CA TRP A 119 -5.03 9.23 10.61
C TRP A 119 -3.58 9.09 10.13
N ASP A 120 -2.81 10.16 10.22
CA ASP A 120 -1.47 10.24 9.66
C ASP A 120 -0.50 9.27 10.37
N ASN A 121 0.07 8.34 9.60
CA ASN A 121 1.07 7.39 10.06
C ASN A 121 2.51 7.91 9.91
N GLY A 122 2.75 9.08 9.31
CA GLY A 122 4.08 9.67 9.17
C GLY A 122 4.86 9.73 10.50
N PRO A 123 4.31 10.33 11.56
CA PRO A 123 4.95 10.37 12.88
C PRO A 123 5.14 9.00 13.52
N ILE A 124 4.16 8.08 13.34
CA ILE A 124 4.24 6.72 13.87
C ILE A 124 5.40 5.95 13.22
N MET A 125 5.55 6.03 11.90
CA MET A 125 6.65 5.39 11.18
C MET A 125 8.01 5.94 11.60
N ALA A 126 8.12 7.25 11.83
CA ALA A 126 9.35 7.88 12.29
C ALA A 126 9.75 7.38 13.69
N GLU A 127 8.80 7.30 14.62
CA GLU A 127 9.03 6.76 15.96
C GLU A 127 9.39 5.26 15.90
N GLU A 128 8.66 4.47 15.11
CA GLU A 128 8.90 3.03 14.94
C GLU A 128 10.30 2.75 14.37
N LEU A 129 10.77 3.55 13.41
CA LEU A 129 12.12 3.43 12.85
C LEU A 129 13.20 3.76 13.89
N ALA A 130 13.03 4.83 14.66
CA ALA A 130 13.96 5.22 15.71
C ALA A 130 14.07 4.12 16.79
N LEU A 131 12.93 3.62 17.27
CA LEU A 131 12.86 2.55 18.27
C LEU A 131 13.44 1.23 17.75
N ARG A 132 13.21 0.88 16.48
CA ARG A 132 13.83 -0.29 15.85
C ARG A 132 15.35 -0.17 15.78
N HIS A 133 15.87 1.02 15.47
CA HIS A 133 17.31 1.27 15.45
C HIS A 133 17.91 1.16 16.85
N GLU A 134 17.29 1.80 17.85
CA GLU A 134 17.71 1.72 19.26
C GLU A 134 17.72 0.27 19.77
N LEU A 135 16.65 -0.48 19.49
CA LEU A 135 16.55 -1.90 19.86
C LEU A 135 17.68 -2.73 19.24
N ALA A 136 18.04 -2.46 17.99
CA ALA A 136 19.15 -3.17 17.35
C ALA A 136 20.49 -2.88 18.05
N GLN A 137 20.76 -1.61 18.35
CA GLN A 137 21.99 -1.18 19.03
C GLN A 137 22.11 -1.79 20.44
N LEU A 138 21.01 -1.81 21.20
CA LEU A 138 20.97 -2.43 22.54
C LEU A 138 21.26 -3.94 22.51
N LEU A 139 20.90 -4.60 21.40
CA LEU A 139 21.14 -6.03 21.17
C LEU A 139 22.50 -6.30 20.51
N GLY A 140 23.31 -5.28 20.23
CA GLY A 140 24.63 -5.41 19.63
C GLY A 140 24.63 -5.58 18.11
N PHE A 141 23.56 -5.17 17.41
CA PHE A 141 23.47 -5.15 15.96
C PHE A 141 23.64 -3.73 15.41
N ASP A 142 24.26 -3.60 14.24
CA ASP A 142 24.45 -2.30 13.56
C ASP A 142 23.12 -1.70 13.06
N SER A 143 22.18 -2.56 12.64
CA SER A 143 20.86 -2.15 12.18
C SER A 143 19.77 -3.14 12.55
N TYR A 144 18.51 -2.70 12.45
CA TYR A 144 17.37 -3.60 12.62
C TYR A 144 17.30 -4.66 11.51
N ALA A 145 17.87 -4.40 10.33
CA ALA A 145 17.97 -5.38 9.26
C ALA A 145 18.91 -6.54 9.67
N ASP A 146 20.08 -6.24 10.26
CA ASP A 146 21.00 -7.24 10.80
C ASP A 146 20.32 -8.08 11.89
N LYS A 147 19.62 -7.43 12.81
CA LYS A 147 18.82 -8.10 13.85
C LYS A 147 17.74 -9.02 13.25
N SER A 148 17.10 -8.60 12.16
CA SER A 148 16.04 -9.37 11.49
C SER A 148 16.59 -10.57 10.71
N LEU A 149 17.79 -10.44 10.15
CA LEU A 149 18.46 -11.47 9.37
C LEU A 149 19.13 -12.55 10.23
N ALA A 150 19.46 -12.27 11.49
CA ALA A 150 20.06 -13.23 12.40
C ALA A 150 19.28 -14.55 12.54
N THR A 151 17.97 -14.57 12.22
CA THR A 151 17.12 -15.76 12.23
C THR A 151 16.69 -16.24 10.84
N LYS A 152 17.26 -15.70 9.76
CA LYS A 152 16.87 -15.95 8.37
C LYS A 152 18.05 -16.55 7.57
N MET A 153 17.78 -17.00 6.34
CA MET A 153 18.79 -17.63 5.49
C MET A 153 19.77 -16.64 4.83
N ALA A 154 19.35 -15.39 4.60
CA ALA A 154 20.21 -14.38 4.01
C ALA A 154 21.28 -13.93 5.01
N GLN A 155 22.52 -13.83 4.54
CA GLN A 155 23.70 -13.72 5.41
C GLN A 155 24.02 -12.28 5.82
N SER A 156 23.58 -11.28 5.05
CA SER A 156 23.78 -9.87 5.39
C SER A 156 22.74 -8.97 4.69
N PRO A 157 22.49 -7.75 5.22
CA PRO A 157 21.66 -6.78 4.53
C PRO A 157 22.21 -6.41 3.14
N ALA A 158 23.53 -6.31 3.00
CA ALA A 158 24.18 -6.02 1.71
C ALA A 158 23.83 -7.06 0.65
N GLN A 159 23.90 -8.36 0.98
CA GLN A 159 23.51 -9.43 0.05
C GLN A 159 22.05 -9.31 -0.39
N VAL A 160 21.14 -8.92 0.52
CA VAL A 160 19.72 -8.70 0.19
C VAL A 160 19.55 -7.52 -0.76
N ILE A 161 20.22 -6.40 -0.49
CA ILE A 161 20.16 -5.21 -1.33
C ILE A 161 20.76 -5.48 -2.72
N ASP A 162 21.91 -6.14 -2.80
CA ASP A 162 22.56 -6.50 -4.06
C ASP A 162 21.66 -7.42 -4.91
N PHE A 163 21.02 -8.41 -4.29
CA PHE A 163 20.05 -9.28 -4.97
C PHE A 163 18.85 -8.50 -5.51
N LEU A 164 18.27 -7.60 -4.71
CA LEU A 164 17.13 -6.77 -5.14
C LEU A 164 17.51 -5.81 -6.26
N ASN A 165 18.72 -5.23 -6.21
CA ASN A 165 19.23 -4.34 -7.25
C ASN A 165 19.51 -5.09 -8.56
N ASP A 166 20.17 -6.26 -8.53
CA ASP A 166 20.38 -7.10 -9.71
C ASP A 166 19.03 -7.54 -10.33
N LEU A 167 18.05 -7.89 -9.49
CA LEU A 167 16.70 -8.18 -9.96
C LEU A 167 16.05 -6.97 -10.64
N ALA A 168 16.16 -5.77 -10.04
CA ALA A 168 15.62 -4.54 -10.61
C ALA A 168 16.30 -4.18 -11.94
N GLU A 169 17.62 -4.31 -12.04
CA GLU A 169 18.40 -4.07 -13.26
C GLU A 169 17.97 -5.00 -14.40
N ARG A 170 17.69 -6.27 -14.10
CA ARG A 170 17.22 -7.25 -15.09
C ARG A 170 15.77 -7.05 -15.49
N ALA A 171 14.91 -6.67 -14.54
CA ALA A 171 13.47 -6.49 -14.78
C ALA A 171 13.14 -5.16 -15.48
N ARG A 172 13.93 -4.10 -15.23
CA ARG A 172 13.65 -2.75 -15.71
C ARG A 172 13.51 -2.64 -17.24
N PRO A 173 14.39 -3.21 -18.08
CA PRO A 173 14.25 -3.11 -19.54
C PRO A 173 12.94 -3.72 -20.06
N GLN A 174 12.49 -4.82 -19.43
CA GLN A 174 11.22 -5.45 -19.78
C GLN A 174 10.04 -4.57 -19.34
N GLY A 175 10.08 -4.01 -18.12
CA GLY A 175 9.04 -3.09 -17.65
C GLY A 175 8.93 -1.81 -18.49
N GLU A 176 10.05 -1.23 -18.92
CA GLU A 176 10.06 -0.08 -19.83
C GLU A 176 9.45 -0.42 -21.19
N LYS A 177 9.74 -1.61 -21.73
CA LYS A 177 9.15 -2.11 -22.97
C LYS A 177 7.64 -2.32 -22.85
N GLU A 178 7.17 -2.92 -21.76
CA GLU A 178 5.75 -3.14 -21.49
C GLU A 178 5.00 -1.82 -21.35
N LEU A 179 5.59 -0.83 -20.65
CA LEU A 179 5.01 0.51 -20.54
C LEU A 179 4.92 1.20 -21.90
N GLU A 180 5.93 1.08 -22.76
CA GLU A 180 5.89 1.66 -24.09
C GLU A 180 4.85 0.97 -24.99
N GLN A 181 4.72 -0.35 -24.89
CA GLN A 181 3.65 -1.10 -25.58
C GLN A 181 2.27 -0.65 -25.13
N LEU A 182 2.08 -0.42 -23.82
CA LEU A 182 0.84 0.08 -23.25
C LEU A 182 0.51 1.49 -23.75
N ARG A 183 1.51 2.40 -23.78
CA ARG A 183 1.37 3.75 -24.34
C ARG A 183 1.00 3.72 -25.82
N ALA A 184 1.66 2.88 -26.62
CA ALA A 184 1.37 2.73 -28.03
C ALA A 184 -0.05 2.19 -28.26
N PHE A 185 -0.49 1.21 -27.47
CA PHE A 185 -1.85 0.68 -27.49
C PHE A 185 -2.88 1.75 -27.13
N ALA A 186 -2.70 2.44 -26.00
CA ALA A 186 -3.62 3.49 -25.54
C ALA A 186 -3.74 4.64 -26.55
N ARG A 187 -2.62 5.02 -27.19
CA ARG A 187 -2.62 6.03 -28.25
C ARG A 187 -3.37 5.58 -29.49
N LYS A 188 -3.11 4.35 -29.95
CA LYS A 188 -3.67 3.82 -31.21
C LYS A 188 -5.16 3.52 -31.10
N GLU A 189 -5.59 2.89 -30.02
CA GLU A 189 -6.97 2.38 -29.87
C GLU A 189 -7.87 3.36 -29.12
N HIS A 190 -7.32 4.24 -28.27
CA HIS A 190 -8.09 5.13 -27.41
C HIS A 190 -7.72 6.62 -27.54
N GLY A 191 -6.76 6.98 -28.39
CA GLY A 191 -6.34 8.37 -28.59
C GLY A 191 -5.64 9.01 -27.39
N VAL A 192 -5.22 8.23 -26.40
CA VAL A 192 -4.60 8.74 -25.16
C VAL A 192 -3.10 8.90 -25.36
N THR A 193 -2.61 10.14 -25.23
CA THR A 193 -1.20 10.48 -25.46
C THR A 193 -0.32 10.34 -24.23
N GLU A 194 -0.90 10.50 -23.04
CA GLU A 194 -0.22 10.42 -21.75
C GLU A 194 -1.00 9.50 -20.80
N LEU A 195 -0.28 8.62 -20.10
CA LEU A 195 -0.86 7.71 -19.11
C LEU A 195 -0.52 8.20 -17.71
N ASN A 196 -1.55 8.47 -16.92
CA ASN A 196 -1.40 8.74 -15.50
C ASN A 196 -1.31 7.43 -14.71
N PRO A 197 -0.91 7.46 -13.42
CA PRO A 197 -0.89 6.26 -12.58
C PRO A 197 -2.24 5.53 -12.49
N TRP A 198 -3.35 6.27 -12.50
CA TRP A 198 -4.72 5.71 -12.45
C TRP A 198 -5.21 5.14 -13.80
N ASP A 199 -4.42 5.29 -14.87
CA ASP A 199 -4.74 4.77 -16.19
C ASP A 199 -4.07 3.42 -16.47
N LEU A 200 -2.98 3.10 -15.75
CA LEU A 200 -2.15 1.92 -16.03
C LEU A 200 -2.93 0.60 -15.92
N THR A 201 -3.68 0.40 -14.83
CA THR A 201 -4.46 -0.82 -14.62
C THR A 201 -5.59 -0.95 -15.64
N TYR A 202 -6.30 0.14 -15.90
CA TYR A 202 -7.42 0.19 -16.85
C TYR A 202 -6.97 -0.16 -18.28
N TYR A 203 -5.96 0.54 -18.82
CA TYR A 203 -5.48 0.24 -20.16
C TYR A 203 -4.74 -1.09 -20.24
N GLY A 204 -4.10 -1.54 -19.15
CA GLY A 204 -3.48 -2.85 -19.09
C GLY A 204 -4.50 -3.97 -19.28
N GLU A 205 -5.67 -3.86 -18.64
CA GLU A 205 -6.76 -4.81 -18.83
C GLU A 205 -7.37 -4.70 -20.24
N LYS A 206 -7.59 -3.49 -20.79
CA LYS A 206 -8.06 -3.31 -22.18
C LYS A 206 -7.08 -3.92 -23.20
N GLN A 207 -5.77 -3.73 -23.00
CA GLN A 207 -4.72 -4.31 -23.84
C GLN A 207 -4.73 -5.83 -23.78
N LYS A 208 -4.83 -6.41 -22.58
CA LYS A 208 -4.94 -7.85 -22.39
C LYS A 208 -6.17 -8.42 -23.09
N GLN A 209 -7.33 -7.78 -22.95
CA GLN A 209 -8.56 -8.19 -23.64
C GLN A 209 -8.37 -8.12 -25.16
N HIS A 210 -7.82 -7.02 -25.69
CA HIS A 210 -7.52 -6.85 -27.11
C HIS A 210 -6.63 -7.98 -27.64
N LEU A 211 -5.54 -8.30 -26.94
CA LEU A 211 -4.62 -9.38 -27.34
C LEU A 211 -5.30 -10.75 -27.34
N LEU A 212 -6.16 -11.04 -26.36
CA LEU A 212 -6.90 -12.31 -26.29
C LEU A 212 -7.94 -12.46 -27.41
N HIS A 213 -8.58 -11.36 -27.83
CA HIS A 213 -9.55 -11.37 -28.92
C HIS A 213 -8.92 -11.48 -30.31
N HIS A 214 -7.69 -11.00 -30.49
CA HIS A 214 -6.95 -11.08 -31.77
C HIS A 214 -6.08 -12.33 -31.93
N GLN A 215 -5.96 -13.17 -30.90
CA GLN A 215 -5.25 -14.47 -30.95
C GLN A 215 -6.15 -15.66 -31.30
N ARG A 216 -7.41 -15.42 -31.70
CA ARG A 216 -8.34 -16.42 -32.24
C ARG A 216 -8.55 -16.20 -33.74
#